data_AF-A0A8K0J868-F1
#
_entry.id   AF-A0A8K0J868-F1
#
_cell.length_a   1.000
_cell.length_b   1.000
_cell.length_c   1.000
_cell.angle_alpha   90.00
_cell.angle_beta   90.00
_cell.angle_gamma   90.00
#
_symmetry.space_group_name_H-M   'P 1'
#
loop_
_entity.id
_entity.type
_entity.pdbx_description
1 polymer ?
#
loop_
_entity_poly.entity_id
_entity_poly.type
_entity_poly.pdbx_seq_one_letter_code
_entity_poly.pdbx_strand_id
1 'polypeptide(L)'
;MAISSTSVRNSHAPSSASSAPRRDNKSPPSPIAQIQGPRPQALLPPTTLPSPRRILVVLDLNGTLLHRPSARHPSRFVKRPHAQHFLDYCLDTFHLAIWSSARPQNVANMVSQLLTNAQRRRCVVIWARDKLRLCANDYDARVQVYKRLSNLWNDPHVRASHPDALDGGHWDQTNTVLVDDSPEKGRSEPYNILPIPEFVGLQDEPANVLPQVHDYLNRLCYQSNVSRYMRETPFALDPDYTLAGES
;
A
#
# COMPACT_ATOMS: atom_id res chain seq x y z
N MET A 1 15.95 73.38 -26.61
CA MET A 1 15.58 72.97 -25.23
C MET A 1 15.40 71.46 -25.22
N ALA A 2 15.75 70.85 -24.09
CA ALA A 2 16.37 69.53 -23.99
C ALA A 2 15.46 68.31 -24.29
N ILE A 3 16.08 67.34 -24.95
CA ILE A 3 15.80 65.89 -24.90
C ILE A 3 16.18 65.33 -23.53
N SER A 4 15.34 64.46 -22.95
CA SER A 4 15.78 63.44 -22.00
C SER A 4 14.74 62.33 -21.82
N SER A 5 15.19 61.13 -22.14
CA SER A 5 14.62 59.82 -21.88
C SER A 5 14.52 59.53 -20.38
N THR A 6 13.55 58.72 -19.95
CA THR A 6 13.85 57.70 -18.92
C THR A 6 12.84 56.55 -18.92
N SER A 7 13.44 55.37 -18.90
CA SER A 7 12.87 54.02 -18.79
C SER A 7 12.22 53.80 -17.42
N VAL A 8 11.01 53.22 -17.39
CA VAL A 8 10.40 52.68 -16.16
C VAL A 8 10.46 51.16 -16.24
N ARG A 9 11.21 50.59 -15.30
CA ARG A 9 11.49 49.17 -15.13
C ARG A 9 10.22 48.42 -14.75
N ASN A 10 10.02 47.28 -15.42
CA ASN A 10 9.02 46.29 -15.08
C ASN A 10 9.51 45.48 -13.87
N SER A 11 8.93 45.69 -12.70
CA SER A 11 9.17 44.88 -11.49
C SER A 11 7.94 44.01 -11.22
N HIS A 12 7.89 42.83 -11.85
CA HIS A 12 6.98 41.77 -11.42
C HIS A 12 7.63 41.03 -10.24
N ALA A 13 7.12 41.30 -9.04
CA ALA A 13 7.42 40.52 -7.85
C ALA A 13 6.92 39.07 -8.06
N PRO A 14 7.70 38.04 -7.72
CA PRO A 14 7.21 36.68 -7.77
C PRO A 14 6.17 36.47 -6.68
N SER A 15 4.94 36.15 -7.13
CA SER A 15 3.82 35.70 -6.33
C SER A 15 4.26 34.60 -5.36
N SER A 16 4.01 34.85 -4.07
CA SER A 16 4.13 33.90 -2.97
C SER A 16 3.57 32.53 -3.35
N ALA A 17 4.43 31.52 -3.34
CA ALA A 17 4.03 30.12 -3.45
C ALA A 17 3.03 29.79 -2.34
N SER A 18 1.78 29.49 -2.70
CA SER A 18 0.80 29.01 -1.75
C SER A 18 1.21 27.62 -1.30
N SER A 19 1.73 27.52 -0.08
CA SER A 19 2.01 26.26 0.59
C SER A 19 0.76 25.37 0.60
N ALA A 20 0.85 24.18 0.01
CA ALA A 20 -0.15 23.14 0.18
C ALA A 20 -0.39 22.89 1.69
N PRO A 21 -1.64 22.66 2.13
CA PRO A 21 -1.93 22.46 3.54
C PRO A 21 -1.27 21.16 4.02
N ARG A 22 -0.26 21.29 4.90
CA ARG A 22 0.30 20.16 5.64
C ARG A 22 -0.83 19.52 6.43
N ARG A 23 -1.14 18.26 6.13
CA ARG A 23 -2.05 17.46 6.96
C ARG A 23 -1.48 17.39 8.37
N ASP A 24 -2.25 17.82 9.37
CA ASP A 24 -1.90 17.77 10.80
C ASP A 24 -1.33 16.39 11.21
N ASN A 25 -0.33 16.41 12.10
CA ASN A 25 0.34 15.23 12.63
C ASN A 25 -0.67 14.29 13.31
N LYS A 26 -0.68 13.01 12.92
CA LYS A 26 -1.49 11.98 13.59
C LYS A 26 -0.96 11.78 15.01
N SER A 27 -1.84 11.75 16.01
CA SER A 27 -1.45 11.36 17.37
C SER A 27 -1.09 9.87 17.40
N PRO A 28 -0.11 9.46 18.22
CA PRO A 28 0.11 8.03 18.48
C PRO A 28 -1.16 7.43 19.09
N PRO A 29 -1.53 6.18 18.72
CA PRO A 29 -2.66 5.52 19.36
C PRO A 29 -2.34 5.22 20.84
N SER A 30 -3.37 4.85 21.59
CA SER A 30 -3.19 4.30 22.93
C SER A 30 -2.20 3.12 22.88
N PRO A 31 -1.46 2.79 23.97
CA PRO A 31 -0.44 1.75 23.93
C PRO A 31 -1.06 0.37 23.62
N ILE A 32 -1.14 0.03 22.34
CA ILE A 32 -1.49 -1.30 21.88
C ILE A 32 -0.18 -2.07 21.86
N ALA A 33 -0.06 -3.06 22.76
CA ALA A 33 1.00 -4.08 22.91
C ALA A 33 2.30 -3.88 22.11
N GLN A 34 3.43 -3.85 22.85
CA GLN A 34 4.81 -3.77 22.37
C GLN A 34 5.01 -4.35 20.97
N ILE A 35 5.58 -3.54 20.08
CA ILE A 35 6.01 -3.96 18.76
C ILE A 35 7.19 -4.92 18.98
N GLN A 36 6.96 -6.21 18.73
CA GLN A 36 8.04 -7.20 18.78
C GLN A 36 9.04 -6.87 17.67
N GLY A 37 10.34 -6.94 17.99
CA GLY A 37 11.41 -6.75 17.01
C GLY A 37 11.34 -7.76 15.86
N PRO A 38 12.12 -7.55 14.79
CA PRO A 38 12.12 -8.46 13.65
C PRO A 38 12.45 -9.90 14.09
N ARG A 39 11.74 -10.88 13.52
CA ARG A 39 11.93 -12.28 13.91
C ARG A 39 13.33 -12.76 13.48
N PRO A 40 14.03 -13.56 14.29
CA PRO A 40 15.40 -14.03 13.97
C PRO A 40 15.53 -14.68 12.58
N GLN A 41 14.51 -15.40 12.13
CA GLN A 41 14.51 -16.06 10.82
C GLN A 41 14.55 -15.09 9.63
N ALA A 42 14.15 -13.82 9.79
CA ALA A 42 14.23 -12.83 8.72
C ALA A 42 15.66 -12.34 8.48
N LEU A 43 16.58 -12.56 9.43
CA LEU A 43 17.99 -12.13 9.38
C LEU A 43 18.91 -13.09 8.61
N LEU A 44 18.38 -14.24 8.17
CA LEU A 44 19.13 -15.17 7.33
C LEU A 44 19.17 -14.68 5.87
N PRO A 45 20.15 -15.16 5.07
CA PRO A 45 20.21 -14.85 3.64
C PRO A 45 18.96 -15.33 2.88
N PRO A 46 18.55 -14.61 1.81
CA PRO A 46 17.47 -15.04 0.94
C PRO A 46 17.85 -16.32 0.18
N THR A 47 16.86 -17.08 -0.23
CA THR A 47 17.05 -18.30 -1.03
C THR A 47 15.99 -18.35 -2.12
N THR A 48 16.46 -18.37 -3.37
CA THR A 48 15.66 -18.44 -4.58
C THR A 48 15.17 -19.87 -4.81
N LEU A 49 13.88 -20.03 -5.10
CA LEU A 49 13.23 -21.27 -5.48
C LEU A 49 13.42 -21.53 -6.97
N PRO A 50 13.47 -22.81 -7.40
CA PRO A 50 13.57 -23.16 -8.82
C PRO A 50 12.28 -22.85 -9.61
N SER A 51 11.15 -22.70 -8.93
CA SER A 51 9.85 -22.37 -9.52
C SER A 51 9.09 -21.35 -8.66
N PRO A 52 8.20 -20.54 -9.26
CA PRO A 52 7.42 -19.58 -8.50
C PRO A 52 6.32 -20.26 -7.71
N ARG A 53 5.94 -19.65 -6.59
CA ARG A 53 4.76 -20.04 -5.79
C ARG A 53 3.83 -18.85 -5.61
N ARG A 54 2.55 -19.12 -5.33
CA ARG A 54 1.61 -18.06 -4.96
C ARG A 54 1.91 -17.56 -3.54
N ILE A 55 1.88 -16.25 -3.35
CA ILE A 55 2.06 -15.57 -2.06
C ILE A 55 0.77 -14.82 -1.70
N LEU A 56 0.62 -14.45 -0.42
CA LEU A 56 -0.44 -13.57 0.05
C LEU A 56 -0.02 -12.11 -0.12
N VAL A 57 -0.74 -11.37 -0.95
CA VAL A 57 -0.56 -9.93 -1.14
C VAL A 57 -1.70 -9.19 -0.46
N VAL A 58 -1.36 -8.31 0.48
CA VAL A 58 -2.29 -7.46 1.21
C VAL A 58 -2.16 -6.04 0.67
N LEU A 59 -3.20 -5.52 0.02
CA LEU A 59 -3.20 -4.17 -0.55
C LEU A 59 -3.92 -3.17 0.37
N ASP A 60 -3.28 -2.02 0.64
CA ASP A 60 -4.02 -0.83 1.05
C ASP A 60 -4.84 -0.25 -0.11
N LEU A 61 -5.78 0.64 0.21
CA LEU A 61 -6.62 1.32 -0.78
C LEU A 61 -6.19 2.77 -1.02
N ASN A 62 -6.53 3.65 -0.09
CA ASN A 62 -6.38 5.09 -0.27
C ASN A 62 -4.93 5.52 -0.04
N GLY A 63 -4.31 6.15 -1.04
CA GLY A 63 -2.88 6.44 -1.06
C GLY A 63 -2.08 5.35 -1.80
N THR A 64 -2.68 4.20 -2.08
CA THR A 64 -2.00 3.07 -2.72
C THR A 64 -2.57 2.75 -4.10
N LEU A 65 -3.87 2.45 -4.20
CA LEU A 65 -4.58 2.13 -5.46
C LEU A 65 -5.47 3.26 -5.97
N LEU A 66 -5.83 4.20 -5.09
CA LEU A 66 -6.71 5.33 -5.40
C LEU A 66 -6.44 6.50 -4.47
N HIS A 67 -6.92 7.67 -4.87
CA HIS A 67 -6.90 8.88 -4.06
C HIS A 67 -8.31 9.43 -3.86
N ARG A 68 -8.71 9.66 -2.59
CA ARG A 68 -9.93 10.39 -2.25
C ARG A 68 -9.60 11.85 -1.94
N PRO A 69 -9.94 12.80 -2.84
CA PRO A 69 -9.58 14.21 -2.66
C PRO A 69 -10.39 14.91 -1.55
N SER A 70 -11.58 14.40 -1.23
CA SER A 70 -12.45 15.02 -0.23
C SER A 70 -13.16 13.98 0.64
N ALA A 71 -13.02 14.13 1.95
CA ALA A 71 -13.78 13.33 2.92
C ALA A 71 -15.28 13.61 2.86
N ARG A 72 -15.70 14.77 2.32
CA ARG A 72 -17.13 15.14 2.17
C ARG A 72 -17.82 14.39 1.02
N HIS A 73 -17.04 13.86 0.07
CA HIS A 73 -17.55 13.11 -1.08
C HIS A 73 -16.88 11.73 -1.17
N PRO A 74 -17.16 10.83 -0.20
CA PRO A 74 -16.39 9.60 -0.02
C PRO A 74 -16.52 8.60 -1.19
N SER A 75 -17.53 8.75 -2.04
CA SER A 75 -17.72 7.95 -3.25
C SER A 75 -16.87 8.40 -4.44
N ARG A 76 -16.38 9.65 -4.44
CA ARG A 76 -15.54 10.18 -5.53
C ARG A 76 -14.07 9.94 -5.22
N PHE A 77 -13.39 9.22 -6.09
CA PHE A 77 -11.96 9.01 -6.03
C PHE A 77 -11.35 8.95 -7.43
N VAL A 78 -10.05 9.20 -7.49
CA VAL A 78 -9.22 9.01 -8.68
C VAL A 78 -8.56 7.65 -8.54
N LYS A 79 -8.64 6.79 -9.55
CA LYS A 79 -7.88 5.52 -9.60
C LYS A 79 -6.41 5.84 -9.89
N ARG A 80 -5.48 5.16 -9.23
CA ARG A 80 -4.06 5.22 -9.61
C ARG A 80 -3.90 4.62 -11.00
N PRO A 81 -3.01 5.16 -11.86
CA PRO A 81 -2.71 4.54 -13.15
C PRO A 81 -2.45 3.04 -13.02
N HIS A 82 -3.02 2.25 -13.93
CA HIS A 82 -2.99 0.78 -13.96
C HIS A 82 -3.71 0.02 -12.83
N ALA A 83 -4.38 0.70 -11.87
CA ALA A 83 -4.97 0.04 -10.70
C ALA A 83 -5.96 -1.10 -11.04
N GLN A 84 -6.75 -0.95 -12.11
CA GLN A 84 -7.70 -1.99 -12.51
C GLN A 84 -6.98 -3.25 -12.99
N HIS A 85 -6.06 -3.09 -13.95
CA HIS A 85 -5.28 -4.20 -14.50
C HIS A 85 -4.41 -4.87 -13.42
N PHE A 86 -3.82 -4.08 -12.54
CA PHE A 86 -3.03 -4.58 -11.41
C PHE A 86 -3.86 -5.44 -10.45
N LEU A 87 -5.10 -5.02 -10.13
CA LEU A 87 -6.00 -5.81 -9.29
C LEU A 87 -6.43 -7.12 -9.95
N ASP A 88 -6.75 -7.07 -11.24
CA ASP A 88 -7.13 -8.25 -12.02
C ASP A 88 -5.98 -9.27 -12.02
N TYR A 89 -4.75 -8.82 -12.31
CA TYR A 89 -3.55 -9.64 -12.23
C TYR A 89 -3.31 -10.21 -10.82
N CYS A 90 -3.44 -9.38 -9.78
CA CYS A 90 -3.20 -9.83 -8.41
C CYS A 90 -4.15 -10.96 -8.00
N LEU A 91 -5.42 -10.91 -8.44
CA LEU A 91 -6.39 -11.97 -8.20
C LEU A 91 -6.03 -13.26 -8.91
N ASP A 92 -5.47 -13.17 -10.11
CA ASP A 92 -5.12 -14.32 -10.95
C ASP A 92 -3.82 -14.99 -10.51
N THR A 93 -2.85 -14.21 -10.02
CA THR A 93 -1.47 -14.67 -9.74
C THR A 93 -1.20 -14.88 -8.24
N PHE A 94 -1.83 -14.11 -7.35
CA PHE A 94 -1.58 -14.16 -5.91
C PHE A 94 -2.84 -14.59 -5.13
N HIS A 95 -2.68 -14.80 -3.83
CA HIS A 95 -3.81 -14.74 -2.91
C HIS A 95 -3.97 -13.28 -2.48
N LEU A 96 -5.09 -12.65 -2.88
CA LEU A 96 -5.29 -11.22 -2.65
C LEU A 96 -6.11 -10.97 -1.39
N ALA A 97 -5.59 -10.14 -0.47
CA ALA A 97 -6.34 -9.51 0.60
C ALA A 97 -6.36 -7.99 0.40
N ILE A 98 -7.45 -7.35 0.80
CA ILE A 98 -7.54 -5.89 0.91
C ILE A 98 -7.61 -5.54 2.39
N TRP A 99 -6.78 -4.60 2.85
CA TRP A 99 -6.85 -4.10 4.22
C TRP A 99 -6.72 -2.60 4.21
N SER A 100 -7.80 -1.87 4.51
CA SER A 100 -7.79 -0.40 4.53
C SER A 100 -7.95 0.17 5.93
N SER A 101 -7.35 1.34 6.18
CA SER A 101 -7.56 2.11 7.40
C SER A 101 -8.87 2.93 7.42
N ALA A 102 -9.61 2.94 6.30
CA ALA A 102 -10.90 3.61 6.18
C ALA A 102 -12.02 2.82 6.87
N ARG A 103 -13.10 3.51 7.26
CA ARG A 103 -14.29 2.88 7.85
C ARG A 103 -14.96 1.88 6.87
N PRO A 104 -15.66 0.85 7.37
CA PRO A 104 -16.27 -0.20 6.54
C PRO A 104 -17.09 0.31 5.35
N GLN A 105 -17.98 1.29 5.57
CA GLN A 105 -18.81 1.85 4.49
C GLN A 105 -17.98 2.47 3.36
N ASN A 106 -16.89 3.14 3.71
CA ASN A 106 -16.00 3.75 2.73
C ASN A 106 -15.21 2.70 1.96
N VAL A 107 -14.76 1.64 2.63
CA VAL A 107 -14.11 0.50 1.98
C VAL A 107 -15.07 -0.18 1.01
N ALA A 108 -16.31 -0.43 1.43
CA ALA A 108 -17.34 -1.02 0.57
C ALA A 108 -17.55 -0.18 -0.71
N ASN A 109 -17.68 1.15 -0.59
CA ASN A 109 -17.85 2.05 -1.72
C ASN A 109 -16.64 2.09 -2.68
N MET A 110 -15.41 2.01 -2.15
CA MET A 110 -14.19 2.01 -2.96
C MET A 110 -14.04 0.67 -3.70
N VAL A 111 -14.13 -0.43 -2.95
CA VAL A 111 -14.03 -1.78 -3.49
C VAL A 111 -15.13 -2.03 -4.52
N SER A 112 -16.32 -1.45 -4.33
CA SER A 112 -17.40 -1.67 -5.30
C SER A 112 -17.18 -1.07 -6.68
N GLN A 113 -16.31 -0.06 -6.77
CA GLN A 113 -15.93 0.62 -8.00
C GLN A 113 -14.61 0.09 -8.58
N LEU A 114 -13.85 -0.68 -7.79
CA LEU A 114 -12.59 -1.31 -8.20
C LEU A 114 -12.77 -2.78 -8.60
N LEU A 115 -13.66 -3.51 -7.93
CA LEU A 115 -13.85 -4.94 -8.11
C LEU A 115 -15.33 -5.28 -8.35
N THR A 116 -15.58 -6.18 -9.29
CA THR A 116 -16.88 -6.83 -9.46
C THR A 116 -17.22 -7.71 -8.26
N ASN A 117 -18.51 -8.06 -8.10
CA ASN A 117 -18.92 -8.98 -7.02
C ASN A 117 -18.24 -10.36 -7.12
N ALA A 118 -17.96 -10.84 -8.34
CA ALA A 118 -17.24 -12.09 -8.56
C ALA A 118 -15.78 -11.98 -8.08
N GLN A 119 -15.11 -10.89 -8.42
CA GLN A 119 -13.73 -10.64 -7.98
C GLN A 119 -13.62 -10.47 -6.46
N ARG A 120 -14.58 -9.79 -5.82
CA ARG A 120 -14.59 -9.64 -4.35
C ARG A 120 -14.67 -10.98 -3.62
N ARG A 121 -15.38 -11.96 -4.17
CA ARG A 121 -15.46 -13.32 -3.60
C ARG A 121 -14.16 -14.12 -3.74
N ARG A 122 -13.25 -13.69 -4.63
CA ARG A 122 -11.92 -14.29 -4.80
C ARG A 122 -10.89 -13.71 -3.83
N CYS A 123 -11.16 -12.56 -3.21
CA CYS A 123 -10.28 -12.03 -2.16
C CYS A 123 -10.31 -12.94 -0.93
N VAL A 124 -9.15 -13.19 -0.33
CA VAL A 124 -9.01 -13.89 0.96
C VAL A 124 -9.83 -13.17 2.03
N VAL A 125 -9.65 -11.85 2.13
CA VAL A 125 -10.45 -10.98 3.00
C VAL A 125 -10.49 -9.56 2.42
N ILE A 126 -11.53 -8.81 2.79
CA ILE A 126 -11.61 -7.36 2.59
C ILE A 126 -11.85 -6.75 3.97
N TRP A 127 -10.79 -6.20 4.55
CA TRP A 127 -10.76 -5.63 5.90
C TRP A 127 -10.74 -4.11 5.88
N ALA A 128 -11.43 -3.53 6.86
CA ALA A 128 -11.53 -2.10 7.06
C ALA A 128 -11.00 -1.73 8.46
N ARG A 129 -11.25 -0.48 8.88
CA ARG A 129 -10.77 0.07 10.15
C ARG A 129 -11.15 -0.75 11.38
N ASP A 130 -12.31 -1.39 11.36
CA ASP A 130 -12.82 -2.26 12.42
C ASP A 130 -11.93 -3.50 12.66
N LYS A 131 -11.09 -3.87 11.70
CA LYS A 131 -10.12 -4.96 11.80
C LYS A 131 -8.73 -4.54 12.27
N LEU A 132 -8.53 -3.25 12.57
CA LEU A 132 -7.25 -2.74 13.11
C LEU A 132 -7.10 -2.93 14.63
N ARG A 133 -8.11 -3.50 15.31
CA ARG A 133 -8.12 -3.72 16.78
C ARG A 133 -7.89 -2.43 17.59
N LEU A 134 -8.49 -1.33 17.13
CA LEU A 134 -8.48 -0.05 17.84
C LEU A 134 -9.46 -0.09 19.03
N CYS A 135 -9.14 0.61 20.12
CA CYS A 135 -10.12 0.88 21.15
C CYS A 135 -11.20 1.85 20.61
N ALA A 136 -12.34 1.98 21.30
CA ALA A 136 -13.44 2.83 20.85
C ALA A 136 -12.99 4.28 20.58
N ASN A 137 -12.16 4.85 21.47
CA ASN A 137 -11.64 6.21 21.32
C ASN A 137 -10.77 6.36 20.07
N ASP A 138 -9.81 5.45 19.86
CA ASP A 138 -8.90 5.46 18.71
C ASP A 138 -9.64 5.15 17.39
N TYR A 139 -10.74 4.39 17.46
CA TYR A 139 -11.56 4.07 16.29
C TYR A 139 -12.19 5.34 15.69
N ASP A 140 -12.70 6.25 16.51
CA ASP A 140 -13.31 7.49 16.04
C ASP A 140 -12.31 8.64 15.84
N ALA A 141 -11.13 8.56 16.44
CA ALA A 141 -10.07 9.56 16.33
C ALA A 141 -9.14 9.39 15.11
N ARG A 142 -8.45 10.47 14.74
CA ARG A 142 -7.41 10.48 13.71
C ARG A 142 -6.03 10.11 14.30
N VAL A 143 -5.87 8.84 14.61
CA VAL A 143 -4.63 8.28 15.16
C VAL A 143 -3.74 7.60 14.11
N GLN A 144 -2.46 7.42 14.41
CA GLN A 144 -1.61 6.49 13.68
C GLN A 144 -2.14 5.07 13.88
N VAL A 145 -2.17 4.28 12.80
CA VAL A 145 -2.70 2.91 12.82
C VAL A 145 -1.65 1.91 12.37
N TYR A 146 -1.81 0.66 12.80
CA TYR A 146 -0.90 -0.43 12.50
C TYR A 146 -1.67 -1.63 11.95
N LYS A 147 -1.22 -2.17 10.82
CA LYS A 147 -1.70 -3.40 10.18
C LYS A 147 -0.80 -4.55 10.60
N ARG A 148 -1.08 -5.10 11.78
CA ARG A 148 -0.30 -6.21 12.33
C ARG A 148 -0.57 -7.49 11.56
N LEU A 149 0.39 -7.96 10.76
CA LEU A 149 0.20 -9.16 9.94
C LEU A 149 0.00 -10.41 10.81
N SER A 150 0.57 -10.45 12.01
CA SER A 150 0.24 -11.45 13.02
C SER A 150 -1.26 -11.54 13.37
N ASN A 151 -2.02 -10.44 13.33
CA ASN A 151 -3.47 -10.50 13.52
C ASN A 151 -4.17 -11.09 12.29
N LEU A 152 -3.66 -10.81 11.09
CA LEU A 152 -4.14 -11.37 9.83
C LEU A 152 -3.91 -12.89 9.79
N TRP A 153 -2.69 -13.33 10.05
CA TRP A 153 -2.29 -14.74 10.04
C TRP A 153 -3.01 -15.60 11.08
N ASN A 154 -3.46 -15.00 12.19
CA ASN A 154 -4.19 -15.71 13.24
C ASN A 154 -5.71 -15.72 13.04
N ASP A 155 -6.25 -15.00 12.05
CA ASP A 155 -7.68 -15.04 11.76
C ASP A 155 -8.08 -16.41 11.17
N PRO A 156 -9.12 -17.09 11.70
CA PRO A 156 -9.49 -18.42 11.24
C PRO A 156 -9.83 -18.50 9.75
N HIS A 157 -10.47 -17.47 9.19
CA HIS A 157 -10.82 -17.45 7.77
C HIS A 157 -9.58 -17.28 6.90
N VAL A 158 -8.66 -16.40 7.33
CA VAL A 158 -7.38 -16.22 6.64
C VAL A 158 -6.56 -17.52 6.69
N ARG A 159 -6.45 -18.16 7.85
CA ARG A 159 -5.74 -19.45 8.00
C ARG A 159 -6.29 -20.53 7.07
N ALA A 160 -7.61 -20.67 7.03
CA ALA A 160 -8.28 -21.64 6.17
C ALA A 160 -8.13 -21.35 4.67
N SER A 161 -7.74 -20.12 4.28
CA SER A 161 -7.55 -19.76 2.87
C SER A 161 -6.19 -20.19 2.30
N HIS A 162 -5.26 -20.66 3.13
CA HIS A 162 -3.99 -21.19 2.64
C HIS A 162 -4.24 -22.49 1.85
N PRO A 163 -3.65 -22.67 0.66
CA PRO A 163 -3.90 -23.85 -0.18
C PRO A 163 -3.59 -25.17 0.55
N ASP A 164 -2.51 -25.20 1.31
CA ASP A 164 -2.08 -26.39 2.08
C ASP A 164 -2.53 -26.35 3.55
N ALA A 165 -3.61 -25.63 3.88
CA ALA A 165 -4.05 -25.47 5.28
C ALA A 165 -4.32 -26.80 5.99
N LEU A 166 -4.81 -27.81 5.26
CA LEU A 166 -5.08 -29.15 5.79
C LEU A 166 -3.79 -29.93 6.11
N ASP A 167 -2.70 -29.60 5.43
CA ASP A 167 -1.37 -30.21 5.60
C ASP A 167 -0.46 -29.38 6.53
N GLY A 168 -1.03 -28.41 7.25
CA GLY A 168 -0.31 -27.54 8.19
C GLY A 168 0.31 -26.28 7.57
N GLY A 169 0.08 -26.04 6.28
CA GLY A 169 0.43 -24.79 5.61
C GLY A 169 -0.29 -23.59 6.24
N HIS A 170 0.38 -22.44 6.26
CA HIS A 170 -0.16 -21.23 6.86
C HIS A 170 0.47 -19.98 6.27
N TRP A 171 -0.28 -18.87 6.32
CA TRP A 171 0.25 -17.55 6.02
C TRP A 171 1.13 -17.05 7.15
N ASP A 172 2.32 -16.58 6.82
CA ASP A 172 3.28 -16.00 7.76
C ASP A 172 4.23 -15.01 7.06
N GLN A 173 5.32 -14.65 7.75
CA GLN A 173 6.32 -13.74 7.22
C GLN A 173 7.02 -14.25 5.96
N THR A 174 7.04 -15.57 5.73
CA THR A 174 7.76 -16.16 4.60
C THR A 174 7.01 -16.00 3.31
N ASN A 175 5.69 -15.77 3.35
CA ASN A 175 4.81 -15.84 2.19
C ASN A 175 3.76 -14.72 2.12
N THR A 176 3.90 -13.65 2.93
CA THR A 176 2.95 -12.52 2.95
C THR A 176 3.64 -11.19 2.69
N VAL A 177 3.03 -10.32 1.88
CA VAL A 177 3.52 -8.97 1.55
C VAL A 177 2.39 -7.96 1.74
N LEU A 178 2.64 -6.89 2.49
CA LEU A 178 1.76 -5.74 2.67
C LEU A 178 2.22 -4.59 1.78
N VAL A 179 1.44 -4.25 0.75
CA VAL A 179 1.70 -3.07 -0.10
C VAL A 179 0.92 -1.88 0.46
N ASP A 180 1.64 -0.84 0.85
CA ASP A 180 1.08 0.31 1.56
C ASP A 180 1.91 1.58 1.32
N ASP A 181 1.26 2.73 1.29
CA ASP A 181 1.95 4.04 1.17
C ASP A 181 2.64 4.50 2.46
N SER A 182 2.30 3.89 3.60
CA SER A 182 2.72 4.32 4.92
C SER A 182 3.56 3.22 5.60
N PRO A 183 4.91 3.33 5.61
CA PRO A 183 5.80 2.34 6.25
C PRO A 183 5.43 2.05 7.71
N GLU A 184 5.00 3.08 8.44
CA GLU A 184 4.57 2.96 9.84
C GLU A 184 3.41 1.99 10.04
N LYS A 185 2.55 1.76 9.05
CA LYS A 185 1.44 0.80 9.18
C LYS A 185 1.95 -0.65 9.28
N GLY A 186 3.12 -0.96 8.71
CA GLY A 186 3.75 -2.29 8.75
C GLY A 186 4.81 -2.46 9.84
N ARG A 187 4.88 -1.54 10.81
CA ARG A 187 5.98 -1.49 11.80
C ARG A 187 6.20 -2.79 12.60
N SER A 188 5.17 -3.61 12.79
CA SER A 188 5.28 -4.91 13.48
C SER A 188 5.96 -6.00 12.66
N GLU A 189 5.93 -5.89 11.34
CA GLU A 189 6.57 -6.83 10.43
C GLU A 189 7.32 -6.02 9.35
N PRO A 190 8.42 -5.33 9.74
CA PRO A 190 9.06 -4.29 8.92
C PRO A 190 9.68 -4.82 7.61
N TYR A 191 9.89 -6.13 7.52
CA TYR A 191 10.42 -6.81 6.33
C TYR A 191 9.32 -7.48 5.49
N ASN A 192 8.04 -7.27 5.83
CA ASN A 192 6.90 -7.74 5.06
C ASN A 192 6.06 -6.59 4.49
N ILE A 193 6.45 -5.33 4.75
CA ILE A 193 5.84 -4.17 4.12
C ILE A 193 6.66 -3.73 2.89
N LEU A 194 5.96 -3.56 1.77
CA LEU A 194 6.46 -2.97 0.53
C LEU A 194 5.93 -1.53 0.49
N PRO A 195 6.72 -0.55 0.98
CA PRO A 195 6.32 0.85 0.95
C PRO A 195 6.38 1.39 -0.48
N ILE A 196 5.35 2.13 -0.89
CA ILE A 196 5.30 2.83 -2.18
C ILE A 196 4.98 4.32 -1.98
N PRO A 197 5.23 5.21 -2.95
CA PRO A 197 4.81 6.60 -2.81
C PRO A 197 3.29 6.73 -2.64
N GLU A 198 2.87 7.63 -1.74
CA GLU A 198 1.46 7.98 -1.55
C GLU A 198 0.92 8.57 -2.85
N PHE A 199 -0.12 7.92 -3.38
CA PHE A 199 -0.89 8.43 -4.49
C PHE A 199 -1.84 9.54 -4.00
N VAL A 200 -1.51 10.78 -4.37
CA VAL A 200 -2.27 11.99 -4.02
C VAL A 200 -3.12 12.54 -5.18
N GLY A 201 -3.26 11.76 -6.25
CA GLY A 201 -3.88 12.18 -7.50
C GLY A 201 -2.88 12.11 -8.66
N LEU A 202 -3.30 12.49 -9.86
CA LEU A 202 -2.48 12.38 -11.07
C LEU A 202 -1.37 13.44 -11.16
N GLN A 203 -1.50 14.52 -10.41
CA GLN A 203 -0.49 15.57 -10.38
C GLN A 203 0.77 15.04 -9.73
N ASP A 204 1.89 15.11 -10.44
CA ASP A 204 3.21 14.67 -10.01
C ASP A 204 3.29 13.17 -9.60
N GLU A 205 2.34 12.35 -10.08
CA GLU A 205 2.38 10.90 -9.87
C GLU A 205 3.56 10.29 -10.65
N PRO A 206 4.48 9.56 -9.99
CA PRO A 206 5.56 8.89 -10.69
C PRO A 206 5.01 7.91 -11.73
N ALA A 207 5.68 7.83 -12.88
CA ALA A 207 5.26 6.92 -13.92
C ALA A 207 5.34 5.46 -13.44
N ASN A 208 4.37 4.65 -13.86
CA ASN A 208 4.43 3.20 -13.78
C ASN A 208 4.66 2.60 -12.37
N VAL A 209 4.20 3.25 -11.29
CA VAL A 209 4.38 2.71 -9.92
C VAL A 209 3.79 1.31 -9.76
N LEU A 210 2.52 1.09 -10.15
CA LEU A 210 1.90 -0.23 -10.01
C LEU A 210 2.52 -1.32 -10.91
N PRO A 211 2.91 -1.03 -12.17
CA PRO A 211 3.75 -1.94 -12.96
C PRO A 211 5.06 -2.34 -12.28
N GLN A 212 5.79 -1.40 -11.68
CA GLN A 212 7.03 -1.72 -10.96
C GLN A 212 6.76 -2.58 -9.71
N VAL A 213 5.68 -2.30 -8.99
CA VAL A 213 5.23 -3.13 -7.85
C VAL A 213 4.89 -4.54 -8.33
N HIS A 214 4.20 -4.67 -9.47
CA HIS A 214 3.89 -5.96 -10.10
C HIS A 214 5.17 -6.77 -10.34
N ASP A 215 6.20 -6.18 -10.93
CA ASP A 215 7.45 -6.88 -11.24
C ASP A 215 8.20 -7.28 -9.97
N TYR A 216 8.14 -6.46 -8.92
CA TYR A 216 8.71 -6.80 -7.64
C TYR A 216 7.96 -7.95 -6.95
N LEU A 217 6.62 -7.94 -6.92
CA LEU A 217 5.82 -9.02 -6.36
C LEU A 217 6.07 -10.35 -7.08
N ASN A 218 6.24 -10.33 -8.41
CA ASN A 218 6.60 -11.51 -9.18
C ASN A 218 7.99 -12.06 -8.83
N ARG A 219 8.97 -11.20 -8.56
CA ARG A 219 10.29 -11.63 -8.03
C ARG A 219 10.16 -12.29 -6.67
N LEU A 220 9.25 -11.83 -5.81
CA LEU A 220 8.99 -12.42 -4.50
C LEU A 220 8.39 -13.83 -4.58
N CYS A 221 7.66 -14.17 -5.64
CA CYS A 221 7.14 -15.53 -5.86
C CYS A 221 8.25 -16.57 -6.00
N TYR A 222 9.46 -16.18 -6.38
CA TYR A 222 10.63 -17.05 -6.44
C TYR A 222 11.40 -17.12 -5.12
N GLN A 223 10.88 -16.57 -4.01
CA GLN A 223 11.57 -16.57 -2.74
C GLN A 223 10.97 -17.60 -1.78
N SER A 224 11.82 -18.44 -1.21
CA SER A 224 11.43 -19.35 -0.12
C SER A 224 10.93 -18.59 1.10
N ASN A 225 11.47 -17.39 1.32
CA ASN A 225 11.05 -16.47 2.37
C ASN A 225 11.12 -15.03 1.83
N VAL A 226 9.95 -14.43 1.62
CA VAL A 226 9.83 -13.07 1.06
C VAL A 226 10.45 -12.03 1.99
N SER A 227 10.35 -12.18 3.31
CA SER A 227 10.85 -11.16 4.24
C SER A 227 12.37 -11.05 4.22
N ARG A 228 13.09 -12.16 4.02
CA ARG A 228 14.56 -12.14 3.86
C ARG A 228 14.96 -11.37 2.61
N TYR A 229 14.28 -11.63 1.51
CA TYR A 229 14.56 -10.96 0.24
C TYR A 229 14.22 -9.47 0.31
N MET A 230 13.07 -9.11 0.86
CA MET A 230 12.66 -7.71 1.02
C MET A 230 13.61 -6.92 1.94
N ARG A 231 14.21 -7.56 2.95
CA ARG A 231 15.22 -6.94 3.81
C ARG A 231 16.52 -6.62 3.06
N GLU A 232 17.03 -7.56 2.28
CA GLU A 232 18.30 -7.43 1.56
C GLU A 232 18.16 -6.65 0.24
N THR A 233 16.98 -6.69 -0.38
CA THR A 233 16.68 -6.07 -1.67
C THR A 233 15.36 -5.30 -1.55
N PRO A 234 15.29 -4.23 -0.75
CA PRO A 234 14.08 -3.45 -0.57
C PRO A 234 13.60 -2.87 -1.90
N PHE A 235 12.28 -2.75 -2.04
CA PHE A 235 11.70 -2.10 -3.21
C PHE A 235 12.14 -0.65 -3.28
N ALA A 236 12.59 -0.24 -4.46
CA ALA A 236 12.85 1.15 -4.82
C ALA A 236 12.26 1.38 -6.21
N LEU A 237 11.67 2.55 -6.41
CA LEU A 237 11.22 2.95 -7.74
C LEU A 237 12.42 3.24 -8.61
N ASP A 238 12.35 2.71 -9.82
CA ASP A 238 13.23 3.03 -10.93
C ASP A 238 12.58 4.17 -11.75
N PRO A 239 13.19 5.36 -11.78
CA PRO A 239 12.69 6.48 -12.57
C PRO A 239 12.81 6.24 -14.08
N ASP A 240 13.69 5.33 -14.50
CA ASP A 240 13.95 5.00 -15.90
C ASP A 240 13.12 3.79 -16.37
N TYR A 241 12.18 3.31 -15.55
CA TYR A 241 11.34 2.17 -15.87
C TYR A 241 10.46 2.43 -17.09
N THR A 242 10.58 1.55 -18.08
CA THR A 242 9.74 1.52 -19.27
C THR A 242 8.82 0.30 -19.25
N LEU A 243 7.57 0.49 -19.69
CA LEU A 243 6.66 -0.63 -19.90
C LEU A 243 7.12 -1.42 -21.12
N ALA A 244 7.24 -2.73 -20.97
CA ALA A 244 7.55 -3.61 -22.10
C ALA A 244 6.49 -3.45 -23.20
N GLY A 245 6.90 -2.97 -24.38
CA GLY A 245 6.02 -2.74 -25.54
C GLY A 245 5.80 -1.28 -25.94
N GLU A 246 6.37 -0.31 -25.22
CA GLU A 246 6.37 1.12 -25.61
C GLU A 246 7.75 1.55 -26.14
N SER A 247 8.23 0.88 -27.20
CA SER A 247 9.41 1.27 -28.00
C SER A 247 8.97 1.74 -29.39
#